data_AF-A0A530R1H3-F1
#
_entry.id   AF-A0A530R1H3-F1
#
_cell.length_a   1.000
_cell.length_b   1.000
_cell.length_c   1.000
_cell.angle_alpha   90.00
_cell.angle_beta   90.00
_cell.angle_gamma   90.00
#
_symmetry.space_group_name_H-M   'P 1'
#
loop_
_entity.id
_entity.type
_entity.pdbx_description
1 polymer ?
#
loop_
_entity_poly.entity_id
_entity_poly.type
_entity_poly.pdbx_seq_one_letter_code
_entity_poly.pdbx_strand_id
1 'polypeptide(L)' 'MFDPKKLLDDLLGSQIPGTGSTVRDKGGQAVQMAKDNPLAAGAL' A
#
# COMPACT_ATOMS: atom_id res chain seq x y z
N MET A 1 -18.61 4.04 -18.85
CA MET A 1 -18.05 2.68 -18.74
C MET A 1 -17.35 2.60 -17.39
N PHE A 2 -17.85 1.75 -16.49
CA PHE A 2 -17.24 1.55 -15.18
C PHE A 2 -16.04 0.61 -15.40
N ASP A 3 -14.82 1.13 -15.23
CA ASP A 3 -13.60 0.34 -15.40
C ASP A 3 -13.04 0.02 -14.01
N PRO A 4 -13.27 -1.20 -13.49
CA PRO A 4 -12.86 -1.58 -12.15
C PRO A 4 -11.35 -1.48 -11.94
N LYS A 5 -10.56 -1.65 -13.01
CA LYS A 5 -9.10 -1.53 -12.93
C LYS A 5 -8.70 -0.10 -12.66
N LYS A 6 -9.29 0.86 -13.37
CA LYS A 6 -9.04 2.28 -13.12
C LYS A 6 -9.47 2.70 -11.73
N LEU A 7 -10.62 2.22 -11.24
CA LEU A 7 -11.06 2.51 -9.87
C LEU A 7 -10.06 2.00 -8.82
N LEU A 8 -9.54 0.78 -9.01
CA LEU A 8 -8.53 0.22 -8.12
C LEU A 8 -7.19 0.96 -8.24
N ASP A 9 -6.76 1.32 -9.45
CA ASP A 9 -5.54 2.09 -9.65
C ASP A 9 -5.64 3.50 -9.07
N ASP A 10 -6.80 4.17 -9.20
CA ASP A 10 -7.05 5.47 -8.60
C ASP A 10 -7.12 5.39 -7.06
N LEU A 11 -7.72 4.32 -6.52
CA LEU A 11 -7.74 4.06 -5.08
C LEU A 11 -6.34 3.77 -4.54
N LEU A 12 -5.57 2.91 -5.21
CA LEU A 12 -4.21 2.57 -4.80
C LEU A 12 -3.22 3.72 -5.01
N GLY A 13 -3.43 4.52 -6.06
CA GLY A 13 -2.69 5.76 -6.32
C GLY A 13 -3.17 6.94 -5.48
N SER A 14 -4.24 6.79 -4.70
CA SER A 14 -4.73 7.88 -3.85
C SER A 14 -3.70 8.23 -2.77
N GLN A 15 -3.47 9.54 -2.62
CA GLN A 15 -2.52 10.06 -1.67
C GLN A 15 -3.13 10.02 -0.27
N ILE A 16 -2.44 9.39 0.68
CA ILE A 16 -2.89 9.29 2.06
C ILE A 16 -2.65 10.66 2.72
N PRO A 17 -3.71 11.34 3.21
CA PRO A 17 -3.61 12.65 3.84
C PRO A 17 -2.58 12.65 4.98
N GLY A 18 -1.75 13.70 5.02
CA GLY A 18 -0.72 13.87 6.06
C GLY A 18 0.55 13.04 5.88
N THR A 19 0.62 12.11 4.92
CA THR A 19 1.81 11.28 4.69
C THR A 19 2.57 11.60 3.39
N GLY A 20 1.96 12.37 2.48
CA GLY A 20 2.50 12.65 1.14
C GLY A 20 2.75 11.41 0.27
N SER A 21 2.36 10.21 0.73
CA SER A 21 2.58 8.92 0.07
C SER A 21 1.26 8.35 -0.44
N THR A 22 1.30 7.44 -1.41
CA THR A 22 0.08 6.75 -1.87
C THR A 22 -0.23 5.49 -1.05
N VAL A 23 -1.47 4.99 -1.16
CA VAL A 23 -1.86 3.70 -0.57
C VAL A 23 -0.99 2.56 -1.08
N ARG A 24 -0.67 2.57 -2.38
CA ARG A 24 0.26 1.62 -3.01
C ARG A 24 1.65 1.70 -2.38
N ASP A 25 2.17 2.90 -2.14
CA ASP A 25 3.48 3.08 -1.52
C ASP A 25 3.52 2.54 -0.09
N LYS A 26 2.47 2.79 0.71
CA LYS A 26 2.37 2.24 2.07
C LYS A 26 2.21 0.72 2.07
N GLY A 27 1.44 0.16 1.15
CA GLY A 27 1.37 -1.30 0.96
C GLY A 27 2.74 -1.89 0.60
N GLY A 28 3.47 -1.24 -0.31
CA GLY A 28 4.84 -1.62 -0.66
C GLY A 28 5.79 -1.56 0.54
N GLN A 29 5.72 -0.50 1.35
CA GLN A 29 6.52 -0.34 2.58
C GLN A 29 6.20 -1.42 3.61
N ALA A 30 4.93 -1.75 3.84
CA ALA A 30 4.53 -2.81 4.75
C ALA A 30 5.06 -4.18 4.28
N VAL A 31 5.01 -4.46 2.98
CA VAL A 31 5.57 -5.67 2.39
C VAL A 31 7.10 -5.69 2.51
N GLN A 32 7.79 -4.57 2.28
CA GLN A 32 9.24 -4.49 2.47
C GLN A 32 9.62 -4.68 3.94
N MET A 33 8.91 -4.04 4.86
CA MET A 33 9.12 -4.24 6.30
C MET A 33 8.91 -5.70 6.72
N ALA A 34 7.92 -6.38 6.14
CA ALA A 34 7.71 -7.81 6.36
C ALA A 34 8.81 -8.68 5.73
N LYS A 35 9.40 -8.26 4.60
CA LYS A 35 10.56 -8.93 3.99
C LYS A 35 11.84 -8.70 4.79
N ASP A 36 12.02 -7.50 5.31
CA ASP A 36 13.19 -7.08 6.06
C ASP A 36 13.17 -7.67 7.49
N ASN A 37 11.99 -7.82 8.09
CA ASN A 37 11.80 -8.35 9.45
C ASN A 37 10.63 -9.36 9.54
N PRO A 38 10.69 -10.50 8.83
CA PRO A 38 9.61 -11.48 8.78
C PRO A 38 9.27 -12.09 10.14
N LEU A 39 10.25 -12.14 11.06
CA LEU A 39 10.06 -12.63 12.43
C LEU A 39 9.22 -11.68 13.28
N ALA A 40 9.35 -10.37 13.09
CA ALA A 40 8.56 -9.37 13.81
C ALA A 40 7.19 -9.16 13.15
N ALA A 41 7.15 -9.20 11.81
CA ALA A 41 5.91 -9.07 11.05
C ALA A 41 4.99 -10.30 11.16
N GLY A 42 5.56 -11.52 11.25
CA GLY A 42 4.80 -12.77 11.41
C GLY A 42 4.46 -13.13 12.86
N ALA A 43 4.98 -12.40 13.83
CA ALA A 43 4.67 -12.57 15.25
C ALA A 43 3.59 -11.59 15.76
N LEU A 44 3.05 -10.73 14.88
CA LEU A 44 1.89 -9.87 15.13
C LEU A 44 0.59 -10.56 14.72
#